data_AF-A0A8H8XLI4-F1
#
_entry.id   AF-A0A8H8XLI4-F1
#
_cell.length_a   1.000
_cell.length_b   1.000
_cell.length_c   1.000
_cell.angle_alpha   90.00
_cell.angle_beta   90.00
_cell.angle_gamma   90.00
#
_symmetry.space_group_name_H-M   'P 1'
#
loop_
_entity.id
_entity.type
_entity.pdbx_description
1 polymer ?
#
loop_
_entity_poly.entity_id
_entity_poly.type
_entity_poly.pdbx_seq_one_letter_code
_entity_poly.pdbx_strand_id
1 'polypeptide(L)' 'MSTAKAPAPVEVTLARPHTHNGRAHQPGDKIEVTADQKVWLEKRGVIGHTHQKQEASNG' A
#
# COMPACT_ATOMS: atom_id res chain seq x y z
N MET A 1 13.22 25.25 -14.14
CA MET A 1 12.78 23.86 -14.42
C MET A 1 12.82 23.10 -13.10
N SER A 2 11.68 22.91 -12.43
CA SER A 2 11.65 22.23 -11.14
C SER A 2 11.44 20.74 -11.35
N THR A 3 12.53 19.99 -11.45
CA THR A 3 12.49 18.52 -11.35
C THR A 3 12.31 18.13 -9.88
N ALA A 4 11.10 18.30 -9.36
CA ALA A 4 10.73 17.68 -8.09
C ALA A 4 10.66 16.17 -8.33
N LYS A 5 11.72 15.46 -7.95
CA LYS A 5 11.77 14.00 -7.92
C LYS A 5 10.59 13.52 -7.06
N ALA A 6 9.55 12.99 -7.70
CA ALA A 6 8.42 12.43 -6.98
C ALA A 6 8.93 11.35 -6.01
N PRO A 7 8.41 11.30 -4.77
CA PRO A 7 8.82 10.29 -3.80
C PRO A 7 8.54 8.89 -4.36
N ALA A 8 9.45 7.95 -4.08
CA ALA A 8 9.26 6.57 -4.49
C ALA A 8 7.98 6.02 -3.85
N PRO A 9 7.16 5.26 -4.61
CA PRO A 9 5.99 4.60 -4.05
C PRO A 9 6.42 3.54 -3.03
N VAL A 10 5.56 3.31 -2.05
CA VAL A 10 5.66 2.26 -1.04
C VAL A 10 4.52 1.27 -1.25
N GLU A 11 4.85 -0.01 -1.25
CA GLU A 11 3.87 -1.10 -1.30
C GLU A 11 3.22 -1.26 0.08
N VAL A 12 1.89 -1.28 0.12
CA VAL A 12 1.11 -1.49 1.35
C VAL A 12 0.05 -2.55 1.14
N THR A 13 -0.19 -3.37 2.18
CA THR A 13 -1.24 -4.39 2.18
C THR A 13 -2.53 -3.84 2.78
N LEU A 14 -3.63 -3.98 2.06
CA LEU A 14 -4.95 -3.57 2.52
C LEU A 14 -5.45 -4.49 3.64
N ALA A 15 -5.95 -3.91 4.73
CA ALA A 15 -6.63 -4.64 5.80
C ALA A 15 -8.15 -4.68 5.62
N ARG A 16 -8.70 -3.89 4.69
CA ARG A 16 -10.12 -3.85 4.34
C ARG A 16 -10.32 -3.50 2.85
N PRO A 17 -11.51 -3.72 2.27
CA PRO A 17 -11.74 -3.35 0.87
C PRO A 17 -11.53 -1.85 0.64
N HIS A 18 -10.81 -1.49 -0.42
CA HIS A 18 -10.51 -0.10 -0.75
C HIS A 18 -10.49 0.09 -2.27
N THR A 19 -10.97 1.24 -2.74
CA THR A 19 -10.86 1.61 -4.15
C THR A 19 -9.60 2.44 -4.36
N HIS A 20 -8.68 1.94 -5.18
CA HIS A 20 -7.44 2.62 -5.53
C HIS A 20 -7.33 2.72 -7.07
N ASN A 21 -7.03 3.93 -7.58
CA ASN A 21 -6.99 4.21 -9.03
C ASN A 21 -8.24 3.75 -9.81
N GLY A 22 -9.42 3.86 -9.20
CA GLY A 22 -10.69 3.44 -9.80
C GLY A 22 -10.91 1.91 -9.82
N ARG A 23 -10.01 1.12 -9.23
CA ARG A 23 -10.16 -0.33 -9.08
C ARG A 23 -10.49 -0.68 -7.64
N ALA A 24 -11.45 -1.57 -7.45
CA ALA A 24 -11.75 -2.12 -6.15
C ALA A 24 -10.70 -3.19 -5.80
N HIS A 25 -10.12 -3.08 -4.61
CA HIS A 25 -9.18 -4.04 -4.05
C HIS A 25 -9.77 -4.66 -2.78
N GLN A 26 -9.39 -5.91 -2.53
CA GLN A 26 -9.83 -6.69 -1.40
C GLN A 26 -8.83 -6.59 -0.24
N PRO A 27 -9.24 -6.95 1.00
CA PRO A 27 -8.30 -7.13 2.10
C PRO A 27 -7.26 -8.18 1.73
N GLY A 28 -5.98 -7.90 1.98
CA GLY A 28 -4.84 -8.73 1.60
C GLY A 28 -4.18 -8.31 0.28
N ASP A 29 -4.86 -7.52 -0.56
CA ASP A 29 -4.25 -6.99 -1.77
C ASP A 29 -3.17 -5.96 -1.45
N LYS A 30 -2.17 -5.90 -2.32
CA LYS A 30 -1.08 -4.92 -2.26
C LYS A 30 -1.36 -3.79 -3.23
N ILE A 31 -1.15 -2.56 -2.78
CA ILE A 31 -1.22 -1.36 -3.61
C ILE A 31 0.03 -0.51 -3.41
N GLU A 32 0.41 0.23 -4.46
CA GLU A 32 1.53 1.16 -4.42
C GLU A 32 1.01 2.58 -4.16
N VAL A 33 1.48 3.20 -3.08
CA VAL A 33 1.04 4.53 -2.66
C VAL A 33 2.24 5.38 -2.26
N THR A 34 2.10 6.70 -2.16
CA THR A 34 3.17 7.53 -1.59
C THR A 34 3.26 7.33 -0.07
N ALA A 35 4.38 7.75 0.54
CA ALA A 35 4.55 7.70 1.99
C ALA A 35 3.43 8.45 2.74
N ASP A 36 3.00 9.60 2.23
CA ASP A 36 1.90 10.38 2.81
C ASP A 36 0.56 9.66 2.71
N GLN A 37 0.30 9.02 1.56
CA GLN A 37 -0.90 8.20 1.36
C GLN A 37 -0.89 6.96 2.27
N LYS A 38 0.26 6.32 2.48
CA LYS A 38 0.40 5.23 3.45
C LYS A 38 -0.03 5.70 4.84
N VAL A 39 0.50 6.82 5.34
CA VAL A 39 0.12 7.36 6.65
C VAL A 39 -1.38 7.67 6.72
N TRP A 40 -1.96 8.20 5.63
CA TRP A 40 -3.39 8.45 5.54
C TRP A 40 -4.23 7.15 5.58
N LEU A 41 -3.79 6.10 4.89
CA LEU A 41 -4.44 4.79 4.91
C LEU A 41 -4.32 4.11 6.27
N GLU A 42 -3.17 4.23 6.96
CA GLU A 42 -2.95 3.72 8.33
C GLU A 42 -3.90 4.40 9.31
N LYS A 43 -3.99 5.74 9.28
CA LYS A 43 -4.90 6.52 10.12
C LYS A 43 -6.37 6.15 9.94
N ARG A 44 -6.75 5.73 8.72
CA ARG A 44 -8.11 5.28 8.39
C ARG A 44 -8.35 3.79 8.69
N GLY A 45 -7.32 3.06 9.13
CA GLY A 45 -7.38 1.60 9.30
C GLY A 45 -7.65 0.86 8.00
N VAL A 46 -7.30 1.46 6.85
CA VAL A 46 -7.42 0.85 5.52
C VAL A 46 -6.30 -0.14 5.28
N ILE A 47 -5.11 0.19 5.75
CA ILE A 47 -3.98 -0.72 5.87
C ILE A 47 -3.74 -0.99 7.35
N GLY A 48 -3.51 -2.26 7.68
CA GLY A 48 -3.12 -2.71 9.01
C GLY A 48 -1.68 -3.16 8.94
N HIS A 49 -0.98 -3.16 10.07
CA HIS A 49 0.36 -3.75 10.21
C HIS A 49 0.32 -5.27 10.03
N THR A 50 -0.14 -5.76 8.89
CA THR A 50 0.00 -7.16 8.51
C THR A 50 1.45 -7.30 8.08
N HIS A 51 2.28 -7.61 9.08
CA HIS A 51 3.62 -8.13 8.91
C HIS A 51 3.64 -9.14 7.76
N GLN A 52 4.68 -8.96 6.94
CA GLN A 52 4.97 -9.71 5.75
C GLN A 52 4.78 -11.23 5.93
N LYS A 53 3.97 -11.83 5.07
CA LYS A 53 4.18 -13.22 4.66
C LYS A 53 5.18 -13.20 3.50
N GLN A 54 6.45 -12.97 3.82
CA GLN A 54 7.55 -13.40 2.96
C GLN A 54 7.79 -14.88 3.27
N GLU A 55 7.01 -15.75 2.63
CA GLU A 55 7.41 -17.14 2.43
C GLU A 55 7.82 -17.28 0.98
N ALA A 56 9.04 -16.84 0.67
CA ALA A 56 9.72 -17.27 -0.52
C ALA A 56 10.03 -18.76 -0.34
N SER A 57 9.23 -19.61 -0.98
CA SER A 57 9.58 -20.99 -1.27
C SER A 57 10.88 -21.02 -2.08
N ASN A 58 11.85 -21.80 -1.60
CA ASN A 58 12.67 -22.69 -2.41
C ASN A 58 13.34 -23.64 -1.38
N GLY A 59 13.04 -24.93 -1.32
CA GLY A 59 13.04 -25.91 -2.41
C GLY A 59 14.20 -26.85 -2.13
#